data_AF-A0A7X7UN06-F1
#
_entry.id   AF-A0A7X7UN06-F1
#
_cell.length_a   1.000
_cell.length_b   1.000
_cell.length_c   1.000
_cell.angle_alpha   90.00
_cell.angle_beta   90.00
_cell.angle_gamma   90.00
#
_symmetry.space_group_name_H-M   'P 1'
#
loop_
_entity.id
_entity.type
_entity.pdbx_description
1 polymer ?
#
loop_
_entity_poly.entity_id
_entity_poly.type
_entity_poly.pdbx_seq_one_letter_code
_entity_poly.pdbx_strand_id
1 'polypeptide(L)' 'AGMHPDVVGQILKASPQRIVYVSCNPATQARDVSLLSENYRVERVQPVDMFPHTSHAENVMLLVHR' A
#
# COMPACT_ATOMS: atom_id res chain seq x y z
N ALA A 1 -0.45 -7.53 -10.11
CA ALA A 1 -1.12 -6.25 -10.46
C ALA A 1 -1.49 -5.56 -9.15
N GLY A 2 -1.33 -4.24 -9.07
CA GLY A 2 -1.70 -3.43 -7.90
C GLY A 2 -3.15 -2.96 -7.96
N MET A 3 -3.45 -1.81 -7.37
CA MET A 3 -4.77 -1.18 -7.36
C MET A 3 -5.21 -0.71 -8.75
N HIS A 4 -6.52 -0.78 -9.00
CA HIS A 4 -7.14 -0.12 -10.16
C HIS A 4 -7.16 1.41 -9.95
N PRO A 5 -6.95 2.23 -10.99
CA PRO A 5 -6.96 3.69 -10.87
C PRO A 5 -8.21 4.27 -10.20
N ASP A 6 -9.39 3.69 -10.47
CA ASP A 6 -10.65 4.14 -9.84
C ASP A 6 -10.64 3.99 -8.31
N VAL A 7 -9.97 2.96 -7.79
CA VAL A 7 -9.84 2.72 -6.35
C VAL A 7 -8.99 3.83 -5.72
N VAL A 8 -7.91 4.24 -6.38
CA VAL A 8 -7.10 5.38 -5.95
C VAL A 8 -7.97 6.64 -5.86
N GLY A 9 -8.79 6.90 -6.89
CA GLY A 9 -9.73 8.01 -6.90
C GLY A 9 -10.74 7.96 -5.74
N GLN A 10 -11.29 6.78 -5.44
CA GLN A 10 -12.23 6.61 -4.32
C GLN A 10 -11.55 6.81 -2.97
N ILE A 11 -10.31 6.32 -2.78
CA ILE A 11 -9.55 6.53 -1.54
C ILE A 11 -9.28 8.02 -1.33
N LEU A 12 -8.83 8.73 -2.36
CA LEU A 12 -8.58 10.17 -2.29
C LEU A 12 -9.86 10.95 -1.97
N LYS A 13 -11.00 10.55 -2.53
CA LYS A 13 -12.31 11.15 -2.25
C LYS A 13 -12.79 10.88 -0.83
N ALA A 14 -12.63 9.65 -0.34
CA ALA A 14 -13.05 9.25 1.00
C ALA A 14 -12.17 9.85 2.09
N SER A 15 -10.91 10.17 1.75
CA SER A 15 -9.92 10.78 2.64
C SER A 15 -9.82 10.16 4.04
N PRO A 16 -9.68 8.82 4.16
CA PRO A 16 -9.51 8.19 5.47
C PRO A 16 -8.24 8.70 6.18
N GLN A 17 -8.29 8.77 7.51
CA GLN A 17 -7.12 9.16 8.30
C GLN A 17 -5.96 8.16 8.19
N ARG A 18 -6.27 6.88 7.96
CA ARG A 18 -5.30 5.78 7.91
C ARG A 18 -5.68 4.76 6.84
N ILE A 19 -4.69 4.23 6.14
CA ILE A 19 -4.85 3.15 5.16
C ILE A 19 -3.83 2.06 5.49
N VAL A 20 -4.29 0.81 5.55
CA VAL A 20 -3.41 -0.37 5.62
C VAL A 20 -3.42 -1.04 4.25
N TYR A 21 -2.27 -1.03 3.58
CA TYR A 21 -2.08 -1.70 2.28
C TYR A 21 -1.30 -2.99 2.51
N VAL A 22 -1.91 -4.14 2.26
CA VAL A 22 -1.24 -5.46 2.20
C VAL A 22 -0.97 -5.85 0.74
N SER A 23 0.24 -6.27 0.41
CA SER A 23 0.62 -6.66 -0.96
C SER A 23 1.66 -7.76 -1.00
N CYS A 24 1.48 -8.69 -1.93
CA CYS A 24 2.48 -9.71 -2.28
C CYS A 24 3.54 -9.21 -3.29
N ASN A 25 3.42 -7.97 -3.78
CA ASN A 25 4.31 -7.38 -4.77
C ASN A 25 4.71 -5.96 -4.38
N PRO A 26 5.90 -5.80 -3.75
CA PRO A 26 6.41 -4.50 -3.31
C PRO A 26 6.54 -3.46 -4.43
N ALA A 27 6.82 -3.88 -5.66
CA ALA A 27 7.00 -2.95 -6.78
C ALA A 27 5.68 -2.29 -7.19
N THR A 28 4.61 -3.08 -7.30
CA THR A 28 3.27 -2.49 -7.59
C THR A 28 2.73 -1.70 -6.41
N GLN A 29 3.02 -2.12 -5.17
CA GLN A 29 2.64 -1.39 -3.97
C GLN A 29 3.30 0.00 -3.94
N ALA A 30 4.60 0.09 -4.22
CA ALA A 30 5.32 1.36 -4.27
C ALA A 30 4.75 2.33 -5.31
N ARG A 31 4.43 1.82 -6.52
CA ARG A 31 3.77 2.60 -7.58
C ARG A 31 2.41 3.13 -7.13
N ASP A 32 1.61 2.32 -6.47
CA ASP A 32 0.27 2.75 -6.06
C ASP A 32 0.34 3.76 -4.90
N VAL A 33 1.28 3.57 -3.97
CA VAL A 33 1.54 4.52 -2.89
C VAL A 33 2.02 5.86 -3.44
N SER A 34 2.80 5.88 -4.53
CA SER A 34 3.22 7.15 -5.15
C SER A 34 2.03 7.96 -5.67
N LEU A 35 0.96 7.31 -6.13
CA LEU A 35 -0.28 7.99 -6.56
C LEU A 35 -1.04 8.63 -5.40
N LEU A 36 -0.86 8.12 -4.17
CA LEU A 36 -1.46 8.68 -2.95
C LEU A 36 -0.52 9.67 -2.24
N SER A 37 0.72 9.82 -2.74
CA SER A 37 1.81 10.50 -2.04
C SER A 37 1.68 12.00 -1.95
N GLU A 38 0.62 12.63 -2.47
CA GLU A 38 0.30 14.05 -2.23
C GLU A 38 -0.48 14.23 -0.91
N ASN A 39 -1.38 13.32 -0.58
CA ASN A 39 -2.25 13.41 0.61
C ASN A 39 -1.82 12.47 1.74
N TYR A 40 -1.03 11.44 1.44
CA TYR A 40 -0.62 10.43 2.40
C TYR A 40 0.89 10.31 2.49
N ARG A 41 1.38 9.95 3.69
CA ARG A 41 2.77 9.55 3.93
C ARG A 41 2.83 8.11 4.45
N VAL A 42 3.90 7.41 4.11
CA VAL A 42 4.20 6.10 4.69
C VAL A 42 4.68 6.30 6.13
N GLU A 43 3.96 5.71 7.08
CA GLU A 43 4.32 5.74 8.50
C GLU A 43 5.08 4.48 8.92
N ARG A 44 4.69 3.32 8.39
CA ARG A 44 5.31 2.04 8.74
C ARG A 44 5.28 1.06 7.57
N VAL A 45 6.31 0.23 7.49
CA VAL A 45 6.39 -0.91 6.57
C VAL A 45 6.78 -2.16 7.37
N GLN A 46 6.08 -3.26 7.17
CA GLN A 46 6.36 -4.56 7.80
C GLN A 46 6.26 -5.67 6.74
N PRO A 47 7.40 -6.21 6.29
CA PRO A 47 7.43 -7.46 5.54
C PRO A 47 7.01 -8.63 6.43
N VAL A 48 6.27 -9.58 5.87
CA VAL A 48 5.79 -10.80 6.54
C VAL A 48 6.09 -12.00 5.65
N ASP A 49 6.82 -12.97 6.21
CA ASP A 49 6.99 -14.27 5.57
C ASP A 49 5.77 -15.15 5.86
N MET A 50 4.80 -15.12 4.95
CA MET A 50 3.63 -16.01 4.99
C MET A 50 3.90 -17.36 4.31
N PHE A 51 5.00 -17.48 3.58
CA PHE A 51 5.29 -18.65 2.74
C PHE A 51 6.78 -19.05 2.87
N PRO A 52 7.16 -19.64 4.02
CA PRO A 52 8.53 -20.04 4.27
C PRO A 52 9.07 -20.94 3.17
N HIS A 53 10.37 -20.77 2.86
CA HIS A 53 11.07 -21.51 1.81
C HIS A 53 10.58 -21.22 0.38
N THR A 54 9.86 -20.12 0.17
CA THR A 54 9.52 -19.61 -1.17
C THR A 54 10.14 -18.22 -1.38
N SER A 55 10.10 -17.74 -2.63
CA SER A 55 10.47 -16.35 -2.95
C SER A 55 9.36 -15.33 -2.67
N HIS A 56 8.19 -15.77 -2.21
CA HIS A 56 7.07 -14.87 -1.92
C HIS A 56 7.31 -14.12 -0.62
N ALA A 57 7.03 -12.82 -0.64
CA ALA A 57 7.02 -11.98 0.55
C ALA A 57 5.76 -11.12 0.53
N GLU A 58 4.99 -11.16 1.61
CA GLU A 58 3.88 -10.24 1.84
C GLU A 58 4.42 -8.98 2.51
N ASN A 59 3.88 -7.82 2.16
CA ASN A 59 4.31 -6.55 2.72
C ASN A 59 3.12 -5.71 3.15
N VAL A 60 3.15 -5.28 4.41
CA VAL A 60 2.12 -4.44 5.02
C VAL A 60 2.66 -3.02 5.14
N MET A 61 1.98 -2.06 4.53
CA MET A 61 2.28 -0.64 4.66
C MET A 61 1.14 0.10 5.37
N LEU A 62 1.51 0.93 6.34
CA LEU A 62 0.63 1.90 6.97
C LEU A 62 0.86 3.27 6.33
N LEU A 63 -0.19 3.82 5.74
CA LEU A 63 -0.25 5.18 5.27
C LEU A 63 -1.09 6.01 6.23
N VAL A 64 -0.63 7.21 6.55
CA VAL A 64 -1.39 8.19 7.32
C VAL A 64 -1.64 9.43 6.47
N HIS A 65 -2.83 10.00 6.62
CA HIS A 65 -3.15 11.28 6.01
C HIS A 65 -2.16 12.33 6.52
N ARG A 66 -1.69 13.21 5.63
CA ARG A 66 -0.80 14.31 5.98
C ARG A 66 -1.51 15.40 6.77
#